data_AF-A0A2V2WT45-F1
#
_entry.id   AF-A0A2V2WT45-F1
#
_cell.length_a   1.000
_cell.length_b   1.000
_cell.length_c   1.000
_cell.angle_alpha   90.00
_cell.angle_beta   90.00
_cell.angle_gamma   90.00
#
_symmetry.space_group_name_H-M   'P 1'
#
loop_
_entity.id
_entity.type
_entity.pdbx_description
1 polymer ?
#
loop_
_entity_poly.entity_id
_entity_poly.type
_entity_poly.pdbx_seq_one_letter_code
_entity_poly.pdbx_strand_id
1 'polypeptide(L)'
;MNFLLPVLCVLLLLVLVNCDHVMALCPSNGNTHVIYVTSNMGDNIWAFDTSGQYIGLVINVSTIPFRVAKLREMTFGPGNHLYIASARGKYSRIFAVSGNGLLNHTLGEKCTRNYLFTATAQSSANPFLDHPYSMAFHPQDGSLFVANQNSVTVTRYERVQDDKDASPRWEPVKNVAHAVSNASGLVDIPDKAGLFASAWSNEYSMRSVRGLTISPPLPRALVEQAAPQGWYSTERGLAYYIVVCDIAADQVHVFLAKTGEHVFSIPVSSPVQVLFPSRYQKPISTPTSYFETPYMYVTSKEDALTFLVPLSTPSHSGDATSIANPQRRLKTHAMTKRVPNHSFSGIFENPSHEMLLIADRLERRISIFASPFLGNNSGETESSPFLGHFASKLPDQPEFILTTAVEEQSAIPLCYELGEDGSFRYVALCTAGYIWALGIFLISLVAILFAFFWEIRRCYEKYGKQREKSVRLSNDGTPEDLPLLDVNRMEGYGAVN
;
A
#
# COMPACT_ATOMS: atom_id res chain seq x y z
N MET A 1 -54.19 -5.84 4.43
CA MET A 1 -53.23 -6.55 3.56
C MET A 1 -52.81 -5.78 2.29
N ASN A 2 -53.43 -4.64 1.95
CA ASN A 2 -53.21 -3.95 0.65
C ASN A 2 -52.07 -2.90 0.62
N PHE A 3 -51.37 -2.66 1.73
CA PHE A 3 -50.27 -1.67 1.80
C PHE A 3 -48.86 -2.27 1.66
N LEU A 4 -48.71 -3.59 1.84
CA LEU A 4 -47.42 -4.28 1.75
C LEU A 4 -46.93 -4.44 0.31
N LEU A 5 -47.85 -4.71 -0.62
CA LEU A 5 -47.54 -4.92 -2.03
C LEU A 5 -46.95 -3.68 -2.72
N PRO A 6 -47.52 -2.46 -2.59
CA PRO A 6 -46.96 -1.29 -3.26
C PRO A 6 -45.58 -0.88 -2.71
N VAL A 7 -45.34 -1.04 -1.40
CA VAL A 7 -44.02 -0.75 -0.79
C VAL A 7 -42.97 -1.73 -1.27
N LEU A 8 -43.30 -3.03 -1.35
CA LEU A 8 -42.41 -4.05 -1.89
C LEU A 8 -42.09 -3.81 -3.37
N CYS A 9 -43.08 -3.40 -4.17
CA CYS A 9 -42.88 -3.07 -5.58
C CYS A 9 -41.99 -1.84 -5.80
N VAL A 10 -42.12 -0.79 -4.98
CA VAL A 10 -41.25 0.39 -5.05
C VAL A 10 -39.80 0.05 -4.66
N LEU A 11 -39.62 -0.79 -3.63
CA LEU A 11 -38.30 -1.32 -3.26
C LEU A 11 -37.69 -2.18 -4.37
N LEU A 12 -38.48 -3.03 -5.01
CA LEU A 12 -38.00 -3.89 -6.11
C LEU A 12 -37.62 -3.06 -7.35
N LEU A 13 -38.40 -2.02 -7.68
CA LEU A 13 -38.10 -1.10 -8.78
C LEU A 13 -36.84 -0.27 -8.51
N LEU A 14 -36.60 0.16 -7.27
CA LEU A 14 -35.35 0.83 -6.87
C LEU A 14 -34.14 -0.10 -6.92
N VAL A 15 -34.33 -1.40 -6.67
CA VAL A 15 -33.27 -2.42 -6.84
C VAL A 15 -32.99 -2.66 -8.33
N LEU A 16 -34.03 -2.75 -9.17
CA LEU A 16 -33.89 -3.04 -10.61
C LEU A 16 -33.35 -1.84 -11.41
N VAL A 17 -33.72 -0.60 -11.08
CA VAL A 17 -33.18 0.60 -11.75
C VAL A 17 -31.69 0.82 -11.41
N ASN A 18 -31.19 0.25 -10.32
CA ASN A 18 -29.76 0.20 -9.99
C ASN A 18 -29.02 -0.99 -10.64
N CYS A 19 -29.70 -1.91 -11.34
CA CYS A 19 -29.06 -3.09 -11.91
C CYS A 19 -28.58 -2.94 -13.36
N ASP A 20 -29.14 -2.02 -14.17
CA ASP A 20 -28.98 -2.09 -15.64
C ASP A 20 -28.34 -0.86 -16.33
N HIS A 21 -27.61 -0.03 -15.59
CA HIS A 21 -26.67 0.92 -16.18
C HIS A 21 -25.24 0.63 -15.70
N VAL A 22 -24.63 -0.42 -16.26
CA VAL A 22 -23.18 -0.63 -16.20
C VAL A 22 -22.52 0.31 -17.21
N MET A 23 -22.60 1.61 -16.94
CA MET A 23 -21.52 2.52 -17.30
C MET A 23 -20.36 2.14 -16.39
N ALA A 24 -19.21 1.78 -16.95
CA ALA A 24 -17.99 1.54 -16.17
C ALA A 24 -17.44 2.88 -15.63
N LEU A 25 -18.16 3.48 -14.68
CA LEU A 25 -17.61 4.44 -13.74
C LEU A 25 -16.69 3.67 -12.80
N CYS A 26 -15.50 4.23 -12.54
CA CYS A 26 -14.63 3.71 -11.50
C CYS A 26 -15.43 3.47 -10.22
N PRO A 27 -15.21 2.34 -9.52
CA PRO A 27 -16.10 1.90 -8.45
C PRO A 27 -16.48 3.05 -7.53
N SER A 28 -17.78 3.39 -7.46
CA SER A 28 -18.31 4.49 -6.63
C SER A 28 -18.22 4.20 -5.12
N ASN A 29 -17.48 3.16 -4.73
CA ASN A 29 -17.17 2.75 -3.36
C ASN A 29 -15.79 3.26 -2.90
N GLY A 30 -15.16 4.20 -3.62
CA GLY A 30 -14.05 4.97 -3.09
C GLY A 30 -12.73 4.22 -2.94
N ASN A 31 -12.46 3.21 -3.78
CA ASN A 31 -11.21 2.44 -3.74
C ASN A 31 -10.44 2.60 -5.06
N THR A 32 -9.32 3.32 -5.06
CA THR A 32 -8.46 3.46 -6.26
C THR A 32 -7.16 2.64 -6.21
N HIS A 33 -7.23 1.50 -5.50
CA HIS A 33 -6.17 0.54 -5.18
C HIS A 33 -5.27 0.97 -4.02
N VAL A 34 -4.89 0.03 -3.16
CA VAL A 34 -4.18 0.36 -1.91
C VAL A 34 -2.76 -0.15 -1.93
N ILE A 35 -2.56 -1.37 -2.44
CA ILE A 35 -1.26 -2.04 -2.45
C ILE A 35 -0.97 -2.49 -3.88
N TYR A 36 0.12 -1.95 -4.42
CA TYR A 36 0.69 -2.36 -5.69
C TYR A 36 1.81 -3.35 -5.47
N VAL A 37 1.87 -4.36 -6.33
CA VAL A 37 2.89 -5.40 -6.32
C VAL A 37 3.41 -5.63 -7.72
N THR A 38 4.72 -5.52 -7.92
CA THR A 38 5.37 -5.96 -9.15
C THR A 38 5.82 -7.41 -9.00
N SER A 39 5.86 -8.15 -10.11
CA SER A 39 6.30 -9.54 -10.13
C SER A 39 7.59 -9.71 -10.92
N ASN A 40 8.33 -10.79 -10.67
CA ASN A 40 9.66 -10.99 -11.25
C ASN A 40 9.67 -10.98 -12.79
N MET A 41 8.66 -11.58 -13.42
CA MET A 41 8.55 -11.70 -14.88
C MET A 41 7.38 -10.90 -15.46
N GLY A 42 6.62 -10.20 -14.62
CA GLY A 42 5.40 -9.49 -15.00
C GLY A 42 5.65 -8.31 -15.95
N ASP A 43 4.69 -8.08 -16.82
CA ASP A 43 4.59 -6.91 -17.71
C ASP A 43 3.60 -5.85 -17.21
N ASN A 44 2.98 -6.10 -16.06
CA ASN A 44 2.04 -5.21 -15.40
C ASN A 44 2.17 -5.31 -13.88
N ILE A 45 1.45 -4.46 -13.16
CA ILE A 45 1.46 -4.34 -11.70
C ILE A 45 0.13 -4.90 -11.19
N TRP A 46 0.18 -5.75 -10.18
CA TRP A 46 -1.01 -6.25 -9.49
C TRP A 46 -1.43 -5.28 -8.42
N ALA A 47 -2.74 -5.10 -8.30
CA ALA A 47 -3.32 -4.20 -7.32
C ALA A 47 -4.25 -4.95 -6.38
N PHE A 48 -4.15 -4.60 -5.10
CA PHE A 48 -4.90 -5.20 -4.00
C PHE A 48 -5.58 -4.13 -3.15
N ASP A 49 -6.67 -4.50 -2.49
CA ASP A 49 -7.30 -3.69 -1.44
C ASP A 49 -6.56 -3.85 -0.10
N THR A 50 -7.01 -3.16 0.95
CA THR A 50 -6.44 -3.31 2.31
C THR A 50 -6.62 -4.71 2.91
N SER A 51 -7.57 -5.51 2.40
CA SER A 51 -7.85 -6.86 2.87
C SER A 51 -7.00 -7.94 2.19
N GLY A 52 -6.26 -7.57 1.14
CA GLY A 52 -5.47 -8.49 0.34
C GLY A 52 -6.23 -9.13 -0.82
N GLN A 53 -7.44 -8.65 -1.13
CA GLN A 53 -8.19 -9.08 -2.29
C GLN A 53 -7.61 -8.44 -3.55
N TYR A 54 -7.37 -9.26 -4.58
CA TYR A 54 -6.93 -8.79 -5.87
C TYR A 54 -8.03 -7.98 -6.57
N ILE A 55 -7.70 -6.76 -6.99
CA ILE A 55 -8.62 -5.83 -7.64
C ILE A 55 -8.41 -5.87 -9.17
N GLY A 56 -7.16 -5.91 -9.63
CA GLY A 56 -6.87 -5.82 -11.06
C GLY A 56 -5.45 -5.44 -11.39
N LEU A 57 -5.25 -5.05 -12.65
CA LEU A 57 -3.98 -4.57 -13.18
C LEU A 57 -3.94 -3.05 -13.20
N VAL A 58 -2.79 -2.48 -12.91
CA VAL A 58 -2.65 -1.02 -12.79
C VAL A 58 -2.43 -0.34 -14.13
N ILE A 59 -1.61 -0.89 -15.03
CA ILE A 59 -1.15 -0.16 -16.21
C ILE A 59 -2.07 -0.41 -17.40
N ASN A 60 -2.48 0.66 -18.09
CA ASN A 60 -3.16 0.59 -19.37
C ASN A 60 -2.16 0.28 -20.49
N VAL A 61 -1.95 -1.01 -20.78
CA VAL A 61 -0.96 -1.46 -21.77
C VAL A 61 -1.24 -0.91 -23.17
N SER A 62 -2.50 -0.61 -23.51
CA SER A 62 -2.87 -0.06 -24.82
C SER A 62 -2.29 1.34 -25.10
N THR A 63 -1.98 2.09 -24.05
CA THR A 63 -1.40 3.44 -24.16
C THR A 63 0.13 3.43 -24.29
N ILE A 64 0.77 2.27 -24.10
CA ILE A 64 2.22 2.18 -24.08
C ILE A 64 2.74 1.98 -25.51
N PRO A 65 3.58 2.88 -26.06
CA PRO A 65 4.10 2.76 -27.43
C PRO A 65 5.23 1.72 -27.57
N PHE A 66 5.43 0.88 -26.56
CA PHE A 66 6.48 -0.12 -26.51
C PHE A 66 6.05 -1.34 -25.69
N ARG A 67 6.68 -2.49 -25.96
CA ARG A 67 6.46 -3.69 -25.15
C ARG A 67 7.17 -3.58 -23.80
N VAL A 68 6.39 -3.78 -22.74
CA VAL A 68 6.81 -3.85 -21.34
C VAL A 68 7.04 -5.30 -20.92
N ALA A 69 8.03 -5.53 -20.07
CA ALA A 69 8.27 -6.79 -19.39
C ALA A 69 9.22 -6.56 -18.21
N LYS A 70 9.23 -7.49 -17.25
CA LYS A 70 10.12 -7.48 -16.09
C LYS A 70 10.06 -6.14 -15.36
N LEU A 71 8.86 -5.77 -14.93
CA LEU A 71 8.69 -4.59 -14.09
C LEU A 71 9.39 -4.81 -12.75
N ARG A 72 10.10 -3.79 -12.28
CA ARG A 72 10.89 -3.83 -11.05
C ARG A 72 10.32 -2.82 -10.07
N GLU A 73 11.16 -1.94 -9.55
CA GLU A 73 10.70 -0.90 -8.65
C GLU A 73 9.68 0.02 -9.31
N MET A 74 8.75 0.47 -8.49
CA MET A 74 7.78 1.50 -8.77
C MET A 74 7.79 2.49 -7.61
N THR A 75 7.79 3.78 -7.92
CA THR A 75 7.80 4.83 -6.90
C THR A 75 7.11 6.08 -7.42
N PHE A 76 6.51 6.84 -6.51
CA PHE A 76 6.00 8.17 -6.84
C PHE A 76 7.16 9.15 -6.89
N GLY A 77 7.22 9.93 -7.96
CA GLY A 77 8.28 10.91 -8.19
C GLY A 77 7.73 12.30 -8.52
N PRO A 78 8.57 13.19 -9.06
CA PRO A 78 8.17 14.53 -9.45
C PRO A 78 6.91 14.55 -10.34
N GLY A 79 6.01 15.50 -10.08
CA GLY A 79 4.71 15.59 -10.76
C GLY A 79 3.65 14.62 -10.25
N ASN A 80 3.91 13.94 -9.12
CA ASN A 80 3.05 12.91 -8.53
C ASN A 80 2.74 11.75 -9.49
N HIS A 81 3.58 11.53 -10.50
CA HIS A 81 3.48 10.41 -11.42
C HIS A 81 4.04 9.13 -10.80
N LEU A 82 3.51 7.99 -11.23
CA LEU A 82 4.08 6.69 -10.85
C LEU A 82 5.16 6.32 -11.87
N TYR A 83 6.40 6.30 -11.41
CA TYR A 83 7.56 5.89 -12.21
C TYR A 83 7.77 4.40 -12.03
N ILE A 84 8.11 3.71 -13.12
CA ILE A 84 8.24 2.26 -13.15
C ILE A 84 9.51 1.89 -13.92
N ALA A 85 10.36 1.05 -13.32
CA ALA A 85 11.53 0.48 -13.98
C ALA A 85 11.16 -0.79 -14.75
N SER A 86 11.60 -0.90 -16.01
CA SER A 86 11.48 -2.10 -16.84
C SER A 86 12.86 -2.67 -17.17
N ALA A 87 13.08 -3.92 -16.76
CA ALA A 87 14.36 -4.62 -16.84
C ALA A 87 14.50 -5.51 -18.10
N ARG A 88 14.33 -4.92 -19.29
CA ARG A 88 14.25 -5.65 -20.56
C ARG A 88 15.55 -5.64 -21.38
N GLY A 89 16.70 -5.88 -20.73
CA GLY A 89 18.02 -5.87 -21.39
C GLY A 89 18.21 -4.58 -22.18
N LYS A 90 18.62 -4.65 -23.46
CA LYS A 90 18.80 -3.50 -24.38
C LYS A 90 17.61 -2.53 -24.53
N TYR A 91 16.43 -2.92 -24.05
CA TYR A 91 15.20 -2.12 -24.07
C TYR A 91 14.80 -1.60 -22.69
N SER A 92 15.73 -1.67 -21.73
CA SER A 92 15.52 -1.19 -20.37
C SER A 92 15.23 0.31 -20.36
N ARG A 93 14.31 0.69 -19.48
CA ARG A 93 13.83 2.07 -19.36
C ARG A 93 13.13 2.29 -18.04
N ILE A 94 13.04 3.56 -17.66
CA ILE A 94 12.17 4.05 -16.60
C ILE A 94 11.14 4.95 -17.27
N PHE A 95 9.87 4.65 -17.06
CA PHE A 95 8.77 5.40 -17.65
C PHE A 95 7.76 5.82 -16.58
N ALA A 96 7.07 6.91 -16.86
CA ALA A 96 6.01 7.44 -16.01
C ALA A 96 4.65 7.07 -16.59
N VAL A 97 3.77 6.61 -15.71
CA VAL A 97 2.34 6.53 -15.97
C VAL A 97 1.62 7.58 -15.14
N SER A 98 0.35 7.82 -15.46
CA SER A 98 -0.50 8.74 -14.72
C SER A 98 -0.37 8.48 -13.22
N GLY A 99 -0.28 9.58 -12.48
CA GLY A 99 -0.20 9.58 -11.04
C GLY A 99 -1.49 9.11 -10.40
N ASN A 100 -1.92 9.85 -9.40
CA ASN A 100 -3.29 9.75 -8.95
C ASN A 100 -4.22 10.23 -10.10
N GLY A 101 -4.70 9.28 -10.90
CA GLY A 101 -5.39 9.55 -12.16
C GLY A 101 -6.70 10.32 -11.97
N LEU A 102 -7.25 10.33 -10.77
CA LEU A 102 -8.39 11.15 -10.38
C LEU A 102 -7.99 12.62 -10.18
N LEU A 103 -7.03 12.92 -9.29
CA LEU A 103 -6.52 14.30 -9.07
C LEU A 103 -6.04 14.99 -10.34
N ASN A 104 -5.39 14.23 -11.22
CA ASN A 104 -4.79 14.77 -12.42
C ASN A 104 -5.69 14.60 -13.66
N HIS A 105 -6.94 14.13 -13.50
CA HIS A 105 -7.88 13.82 -14.59
C HIS A 105 -7.26 12.97 -15.73
N THR A 106 -6.39 12.03 -15.38
CA THR A 106 -5.56 11.23 -16.30
C THR A 106 -5.83 9.73 -16.21
N LEU A 107 -6.83 9.31 -15.42
CA LEU A 107 -7.20 7.90 -15.25
C LEU A 107 -7.79 7.32 -16.55
N GLY A 108 -7.34 6.12 -16.92
CA GLY A 108 -7.81 5.39 -18.10
C GLY A 108 -9.02 4.51 -17.82
N GLU A 109 -9.50 3.84 -18.88
CA GLU A 109 -10.59 2.85 -18.79
C GLU A 109 -10.27 1.80 -17.70
N LYS A 110 -11.31 1.38 -16.96
CA LYS A 110 -11.20 0.38 -15.88
C LYS A 110 -10.25 0.80 -14.74
N CYS A 111 -10.08 2.11 -14.52
CA CYS A 111 -9.24 2.67 -13.45
C CYS A 111 -7.76 2.28 -13.57
N THR A 112 -7.30 2.13 -14.81
CA THR A 112 -5.90 1.88 -15.14
C THR A 112 -5.15 3.20 -15.33
N ARG A 113 -3.82 3.15 -15.24
CA ARG A 113 -2.92 4.29 -15.39
C ARG A 113 -2.38 4.36 -16.81
N ASN A 114 -2.51 5.51 -17.45
CA ASN A 114 -2.07 5.73 -18.82
C ASN A 114 -0.58 6.06 -18.86
N TYR A 115 0.12 5.60 -19.89
CA TYR A 115 1.48 6.04 -20.18
C TYR A 115 1.52 7.56 -20.40
N LEU A 116 2.52 8.22 -19.82
CA LEU A 116 2.76 9.65 -20.03
C LEU A 116 4.01 9.88 -20.87
N PHE A 117 5.16 9.45 -20.37
CA PHE A 117 6.45 9.67 -21.03
C PHE A 117 7.50 8.68 -20.51
N THR A 118 8.63 8.62 -21.21
CA THR A 118 9.81 7.85 -20.77
C THR A 118 10.79 8.80 -20.10
N ALA A 119 11.07 8.57 -18.82
CA ALA A 119 12.00 9.38 -18.04
C ALA A 119 13.44 9.18 -18.52
N THR A 120 13.86 7.92 -18.68
CA THR A 120 15.16 7.59 -19.26
C THR A 120 15.13 6.19 -19.88
N ALA A 121 15.98 5.94 -20.86
CA ALA A 121 16.09 4.67 -21.55
C ALA A 121 17.56 4.30 -21.79
N GLN A 122 17.83 3.01 -21.88
CA GLN A 122 19.15 2.52 -22.21
C GLN A 122 19.50 2.87 -23.65
N SER A 123 20.72 3.34 -23.86
CA SER A 123 21.25 3.71 -25.17
C SER A 123 22.77 3.65 -25.15
N SER A 124 23.44 3.97 -26.26
CA SER A 124 24.91 4.13 -26.26
C SER A 124 25.39 5.26 -25.34
N ALA A 125 24.58 6.32 -25.18
CA ALA A 125 24.86 7.42 -24.25
C ALA A 125 24.48 7.11 -22.79
N ASN A 126 23.63 6.11 -22.58
CA ASN A 126 23.23 5.61 -21.28
C ASN A 126 23.38 4.07 -21.21
N PRO A 127 24.62 3.55 -21.28
CA PRO A 127 24.84 2.11 -21.45
C PRO A 127 24.53 1.32 -20.18
N PHE A 128 24.64 1.96 -19.01
CA PHE A 128 24.59 1.30 -17.71
C PHE A 128 23.19 1.12 -17.13
N LEU A 129 22.14 1.68 -17.75
CA LEU A 129 20.74 1.34 -17.47
C LEU A 129 20.40 -0.08 -17.97
N ASP A 130 21.19 -1.06 -17.58
CA ASP A 130 21.05 -2.46 -17.93
C ASP A 130 20.48 -3.24 -16.75
N HIS A 131 19.24 -3.71 -16.92
CA HIS A 131 18.47 -4.38 -15.87
C HIS A 131 18.31 -3.50 -14.61
N PRO A 132 17.69 -2.31 -14.73
CA PRO A 132 17.38 -1.48 -13.57
C PRO A 132 16.54 -2.28 -12.58
N TYR A 133 17.01 -2.40 -11.34
CA TYR A 133 16.37 -3.19 -10.30
C TYR A 133 15.64 -2.29 -9.32
N SER A 134 16.29 -1.23 -8.84
CA SER A 134 15.76 -0.33 -7.83
C SER A 134 16.05 1.13 -8.21
N MET A 135 15.22 2.07 -7.77
CA MET A 135 15.34 3.49 -8.08
C MET A 135 14.77 4.38 -6.98
N ALA A 136 15.36 5.56 -6.82
CA ALA A 136 14.84 6.56 -5.88
C ALA A 136 15.05 7.98 -6.43
N PHE A 137 14.11 8.86 -6.12
CA PHE A 137 14.24 10.29 -6.41
C PHE A 137 14.79 11.01 -5.19
N HIS A 138 15.81 11.84 -5.40
CA HIS A 138 16.34 12.69 -4.35
C HIS A 138 15.31 13.80 -4.04
N PRO A 139 14.92 13.95 -2.76
CA PRO A 139 13.73 14.73 -2.40
C PRO A 139 13.89 16.24 -2.60
N GLN A 140 15.12 16.75 -2.69
CA GLN A 140 15.37 18.19 -2.82
C GLN A 140 15.56 18.66 -4.26
N ASP A 141 16.23 17.88 -5.10
CA ASP A 141 16.63 18.30 -6.46
C ASP A 141 15.98 17.45 -7.55
N GLY A 142 15.22 16.41 -7.20
CA GLY A 142 14.55 15.52 -8.15
C GLY A 142 15.50 14.66 -8.98
N SER A 143 16.78 14.56 -8.60
CA SER A 143 17.73 13.63 -9.24
C SER A 143 17.23 12.20 -9.09
N LEU A 144 17.34 11.40 -10.14
CA LEU A 144 16.97 9.99 -10.13
C LEU A 144 18.22 9.14 -9.92
N PHE A 145 18.19 8.25 -8.93
CA PHE A 145 19.21 7.25 -8.69
C PHE A 145 18.67 5.88 -9.07
N VAL A 146 19.47 5.06 -9.74
CA VAL A 146 19.05 3.74 -10.24
C VAL A 146 20.13 2.71 -9.98
N ALA A 147 19.78 1.65 -9.27
CA ALA A 147 20.61 0.46 -9.11
C ALA A 147 20.38 -0.48 -10.30
N ASN A 148 21.47 -0.86 -10.98
CA ASN A 148 21.45 -1.65 -12.20
C ASN A 148 22.11 -3.00 -11.94
N GLN A 149 21.31 -4.06 -12.08
CA GLN A 149 21.71 -5.41 -11.66
C GLN A 149 22.79 -6.01 -12.56
N ASN A 150 22.69 -5.84 -13.89
CA ASN A 150 23.59 -6.50 -14.82
C ASN A 150 24.92 -5.76 -14.95
N SER A 151 24.90 -4.42 -14.93
CA SER A 151 26.11 -3.60 -15.01
C SER A 151 26.83 -3.48 -13.66
N VAL A 152 26.21 -3.89 -12.56
CA VAL A 152 26.75 -3.77 -11.20
C VAL A 152 27.11 -2.30 -10.87
N THR A 153 26.17 -1.40 -11.16
CA THR A 153 26.34 0.05 -10.99
C THR A 153 25.15 0.69 -10.31
N VAL A 154 25.38 1.85 -9.70
CA VAL A 154 24.35 2.84 -9.42
C VAL A 154 24.57 4.02 -10.36
N THR A 155 23.54 4.39 -11.11
CA THR A 155 23.55 5.56 -11.99
C THR A 155 22.71 6.70 -11.42
N ARG A 156 23.16 7.94 -11.60
CA ARG A 156 22.45 9.16 -11.27
C ARG A 156 22.08 9.91 -12.54
N TYR A 157 20.87 10.44 -12.55
CA TYR A 157 20.32 11.25 -13.63
C TYR A 157 19.79 12.56 -13.07
N GLU A 158 19.98 13.64 -13.82
CA GLU A 158 19.39 14.94 -13.53
C GLU A 158 18.13 15.14 -14.38
N ARG A 159 17.12 15.77 -13.79
CA ARG A 159 15.92 16.15 -14.53
C ARG A 159 16.27 17.30 -15.46
N VAL A 160 16.15 17.08 -16.76
CA VAL A 160 16.27 18.14 -17.76
C VAL A 160 14.89 18.76 -17.92
N GLN A 161 14.80 20.04 -17.59
CA GLN A 161 13.58 20.82 -17.73
C GLN A 161 13.78 21.73 -18.93
N ASP A 162 13.30 21.31 -20.10
CA ASP A 162 13.13 22.22 -21.22
C ASP A 162 11.88 23.05 -20.94
N ASP A 163 12.00 24.39 -20.95
CA ASP A 163 10.92 25.37 -20.66
C ASP A 163 9.68 25.25 -21.58
N LYS A 164 9.67 24.28 -22.50
CA LYS A 164 8.63 24.03 -23.49
C LYS A 164 8.04 22.61 -23.46
N ASP A 165 8.57 21.69 -22.66
CA ASP A 165 8.17 20.27 -22.74
C ASP A 165 7.15 19.85 -21.68
N ALA A 166 6.02 19.31 -22.15
CA ALA A 166 5.02 18.63 -21.33
C ALA A 166 5.48 17.25 -20.80
N SER A 167 6.71 16.82 -21.14
CA SER A 167 7.25 15.48 -20.85
C SER A 167 8.68 15.56 -20.32
N PRO A 168 8.87 15.57 -18.98
CA PRO A 168 10.20 15.69 -18.41
C PRO A 168 11.07 14.45 -18.70
N ARG A 169 12.37 14.69 -18.89
CA ARG A 169 13.38 13.66 -19.16
C ARG A 169 14.51 13.72 -18.14
N TRP A 170 15.17 12.58 -17.94
CA TRP A 170 16.29 12.41 -17.02
C TRP A 170 17.51 11.98 -17.81
N GLU A 171 18.53 12.83 -17.80
CA GLU A 171 19.79 12.57 -18.49
C GLU A 171 20.86 12.11 -17.50
N PRO A 172 21.73 11.14 -17.87
CA PRO A 172 22.81 10.70 -16.99
C PRO A 172 23.71 11.88 -16.64
N VAL A 173 24.16 12.03 -15.40
CA VAL A 173 25.10 13.10 -15.03
C VAL A 173 26.55 12.73 -15.41
N LYS A 174 27.51 13.63 -15.17
CA LYS A 174 28.94 13.28 -15.27
C LYS A 174 29.28 12.18 -14.26
N ASN A 175 30.12 11.23 -14.65
CA ASN A 175 30.58 10.19 -13.75
C ASN A 175 31.28 10.78 -12.51
N VAL A 176 30.93 10.28 -11.33
CA VAL A 176 31.59 10.64 -10.07
C VAL A 176 33.00 10.04 -10.06
N ALA A 177 34.00 10.82 -9.63
CA ALA A 177 35.40 10.38 -9.60
C ALA A 177 35.60 9.09 -8.78
N HIS A 178 34.97 9.01 -7.61
CA HIS A 178 34.95 7.82 -6.75
C HIS A 178 34.44 6.56 -7.45
N ALA A 179 33.52 6.69 -8.41
CA ALA A 179 32.93 5.57 -9.13
C ALA A 179 33.81 5.02 -10.26
N VAL A 180 34.82 5.77 -10.70
CA VAL A 180 35.66 5.40 -11.86
C VAL A 180 37.15 5.38 -11.50
N SER A 181 37.49 5.37 -10.21
CA SER A 181 38.86 5.50 -9.72
C SER A 181 39.80 4.36 -10.15
N ASN A 182 39.28 3.15 -10.43
CA ASN A 182 40.03 2.03 -10.99
C ASN A 182 39.65 1.71 -12.45
N ALA A 183 38.96 2.62 -13.14
CA ALA A 183 38.49 2.39 -14.50
C ALA A 183 39.58 2.52 -15.58
N SER A 184 40.83 2.80 -15.21
CA SER A 184 41.96 3.05 -16.12
C SER A 184 42.33 1.88 -17.05
N GLY A 185 41.72 0.70 -16.87
CA GLY A 185 41.84 -0.45 -17.76
C GLY A 185 40.58 -0.78 -18.58
N LEU A 186 39.50 -0.01 -18.45
CA LEU A 186 38.24 -0.23 -19.17
C LEU A 186 38.18 0.66 -20.40
N VAL A 187 37.92 0.03 -21.55
CA VAL A 187 37.76 0.73 -22.82
C VAL A 187 36.33 1.29 -22.89
N ASP A 188 36.22 2.60 -23.16
CA ASP A 188 35.01 3.34 -23.56
C ASP A 188 33.88 3.51 -22.53
N ILE A 189 34.17 4.04 -21.33
CA ILE A 189 33.12 4.61 -20.45
C ILE A 189 32.80 6.04 -20.92
N PRO A 190 31.57 6.37 -21.33
CA PRO A 190 31.22 7.74 -21.69
C PRO A 190 31.37 8.70 -20.51
N ASP A 191 31.88 9.91 -20.75
CA ASP A 191 32.11 10.92 -19.70
C ASP A 191 30.82 11.28 -18.92
N LYS A 192 29.68 11.27 -19.62
CA LYS A 192 28.33 11.53 -19.10
C LYS A 192 27.49 10.26 -19.14
N ALA A 193 27.91 9.23 -18.39
CA ALA A 193 27.18 7.97 -18.26
C ALA A 193 26.45 7.80 -16.92
N GLY A 194 26.47 8.84 -16.07
CA GLY A 194 25.77 8.88 -14.79
C GLY A 194 26.34 7.99 -13.70
N LEU A 195 27.56 7.43 -13.84
CA LEU A 195 28.10 6.52 -12.82
C LEU A 195 28.25 7.23 -11.47
N PHE A 196 27.46 6.80 -10.49
CA PHE A 196 27.49 7.27 -9.11
C PHE A 196 28.23 6.28 -8.19
N ALA A 197 28.00 4.98 -8.40
CA ALA A 197 28.81 3.92 -7.79
C ALA A 197 28.99 2.77 -8.80
N SER A 198 30.12 2.06 -8.74
CA SER A 198 30.40 0.98 -9.70
C SER A 198 31.33 -0.10 -9.14
N ALA A 199 31.32 -1.27 -9.78
CA ALA A 199 32.30 -2.34 -9.52
C ALA A 199 33.76 -1.97 -9.89
N TRP A 200 33.99 -0.79 -10.47
CA TRP A 200 35.30 -0.31 -10.91
C TRP A 200 35.88 0.77 -10.00
N SER A 201 35.32 0.96 -8.80
CA SER A 201 35.97 1.76 -7.77
C SER A 201 37.09 0.96 -7.08
N ASN A 202 38.13 1.65 -6.63
CA ASN A 202 39.12 1.12 -5.69
C ASN A 202 38.75 1.38 -4.22
N GLU A 203 37.70 2.17 -3.94
CA GLU A 203 37.30 2.55 -2.58
C GLU A 203 36.41 1.49 -1.93
N TYR A 204 35.72 0.69 -2.74
CA TYR A 204 34.78 -0.33 -2.31
C TYR A 204 34.67 -1.45 -3.34
N SER A 205 34.10 -2.59 -2.95
CA SER A 205 33.81 -3.71 -3.85
C SER A 205 32.30 -3.85 -4.02
N MET A 206 31.82 -3.76 -5.27
CA MET A 206 30.44 -4.09 -5.65
C MET A 206 30.42 -5.33 -6.55
N ARG A 207 29.57 -6.30 -6.23
CA ARG A 207 29.50 -7.58 -6.97
C ARG A 207 28.12 -7.89 -7.55
N SER A 208 27.05 -7.54 -6.86
CA SER A 208 25.69 -7.71 -7.37
C SER A 208 24.73 -6.72 -6.72
N VAL A 209 24.46 -5.62 -7.42
CA VAL A 209 23.64 -4.51 -6.91
C VAL A 209 22.15 -4.83 -7.00
N ARG A 210 21.40 -4.59 -5.92
CA ARG A 210 19.94 -4.77 -5.85
C ARG A 210 19.25 -3.53 -5.30
N GLY A 211 18.63 -3.64 -4.11
CA GLY A 211 17.86 -2.57 -3.49
C GLY A 211 18.65 -1.29 -3.32
N LEU A 212 17.96 -0.17 -3.45
CA LEU A 212 18.47 1.17 -3.30
C LEU A 212 17.43 2.00 -2.57
N THR A 213 17.87 2.83 -1.64
CA THR A 213 17.02 3.85 -1.02
C THR A 213 17.84 5.09 -0.67
N ILE A 214 17.15 6.18 -0.36
CA ILE A 214 17.75 7.44 0.08
C ILE A 214 17.34 7.66 1.53
N SER A 215 18.30 7.95 2.39
CA SER A 215 18.02 8.29 3.78
C SER A 215 17.16 9.55 3.87
N PRO A 216 16.42 9.76 4.98
CA PRO A 216 16.02 11.11 5.34
C PRO A 216 17.26 12.00 5.54
N PRO A 217 17.09 13.33 5.61
CA PRO A 217 18.19 14.23 5.93
C PRO A 217 18.67 13.98 7.36
N LEU A 218 19.92 13.54 7.53
CA LEU A 218 20.50 13.12 8.81
C LEU A 218 21.78 13.90 9.14
N PRO A 219 22.06 14.18 10.43
CA PRO A 219 23.33 14.76 10.83
C PRO A 219 24.50 13.82 10.50
N ARG A 220 25.57 14.34 9.89
CA ARG A 220 26.77 13.52 9.59
C ARG A 220 27.38 12.87 10.83
N ALA A 221 27.42 13.58 11.96
CA ALA A 221 27.95 13.03 13.20
C ALA A 221 27.20 11.78 13.69
N LEU A 222 25.88 11.73 13.47
CA LEU A 222 25.04 10.60 13.87
C LEU A 222 25.34 9.34 13.04
N VAL A 223 25.65 9.50 11.75
CA VAL A 223 25.86 8.39 10.80
C VAL A 223 27.34 8.00 10.70
N GLU A 224 28.23 8.98 10.57
CA GLU A 224 29.65 8.78 10.25
C GLU A 224 30.54 8.68 11.49
N GLN A 225 30.10 9.22 12.62
CA GLN A 225 30.85 9.22 13.89
C GLN A 225 30.17 8.40 14.98
N ALA A 226 29.04 7.75 14.67
CA ALA A 226 28.23 7.00 15.62
C ALA A 226 27.86 7.83 16.89
N ALA A 227 27.65 9.13 16.73
CA ALA A 227 27.24 9.99 17.84
C ALA A 227 25.86 9.55 18.38
N PRO A 228 25.57 9.75 19.68
CA PRO A 228 24.32 9.30 20.28
C PRO A 228 23.11 10.07 19.73
N GLN A 229 21.92 9.47 19.83
CA GLN A 229 20.67 10.20 19.61
C GLN A 229 20.60 11.46 20.49
N GLY A 230 20.02 12.53 19.98
CA GLY A 230 20.03 13.81 20.68
C GLY A 230 19.62 14.99 19.80
N TRP A 231 19.84 16.19 20.33
CA TRP A 231 19.57 17.44 19.63
C TRP A 231 20.76 17.86 18.77
N TYR A 232 20.54 18.04 17.48
CA TYR A 232 21.55 18.47 16.51
C TYR A 232 21.14 19.79 15.87
N SER A 233 22.14 20.61 15.52
CA SER A 233 21.93 21.81 14.71
C SER A 233 21.54 21.42 13.28
N THR A 234 20.48 22.04 12.77
CA THR A 234 19.95 21.79 11.42
C THR A 234 20.43 22.81 10.40
N GLU A 235 21.04 23.91 10.85
CA GLU A 235 21.55 24.98 9.99
C GLU A 235 22.83 24.62 9.22
N ARG A 236 23.62 23.64 9.69
CA ARG A 236 25.01 23.44 9.24
C ARG A 236 25.36 22.14 8.54
N GLY A 237 24.50 21.13 8.43
CA GLY A 237 25.01 19.86 7.89
C GLY A 237 24.16 18.63 8.04
N LEU A 238 22.90 18.69 7.61
CA LEU A 238 22.18 17.48 7.27
C LEU A 238 22.64 16.97 5.91
N ALA A 239 22.74 15.65 5.79
CA ALA A 239 23.16 14.95 4.59
C ALA A 239 22.13 13.89 4.21
N TYR A 240 22.04 13.63 2.92
CA TYR A 240 21.35 12.47 2.37
C TYR A 240 22.38 11.40 2.06
N TYR A 241 22.04 10.15 2.36
CA TYR A 241 22.85 8.99 2.06
C TYR A 241 22.12 8.10 1.06
N ILE A 242 22.83 7.65 0.03
CA ILE A 242 22.37 6.58 -0.85
C ILE A 242 22.80 5.26 -0.23
N VAL A 243 21.83 4.39 0.03
CA VAL A 243 22.05 3.09 0.64
C VAL A 243 21.76 2.02 -0.40
N VAL A 244 22.71 1.10 -0.58
CA VAL A 244 22.70 0.15 -1.71
C VAL A 244 22.97 -1.26 -1.21
N CYS A 245 22.10 -2.20 -1.55
CA CYS A 245 22.28 -3.62 -1.25
C CYS A 245 23.22 -4.27 -2.28
N ASP A 246 24.29 -4.91 -1.80
CA ASP A 246 25.13 -5.82 -2.57
C ASP A 246 24.93 -7.26 -2.07
N ILE A 247 24.08 -7.98 -2.79
CA ILE A 247 23.67 -9.34 -2.41
C ILE A 247 24.85 -10.32 -2.41
N ALA A 248 25.80 -10.18 -3.34
CA ALA A 248 26.89 -11.15 -3.50
C ALA A 248 28.09 -10.86 -2.59
N ALA A 249 28.15 -9.66 -2.02
CA ALA A 249 29.16 -9.30 -1.03
C ALA A 249 28.67 -9.45 0.42
N ASP A 250 27.38 -9.75 0.64
CA ASP A 250 26.73 -9.70 1.96
C ASP A 250 26.94 -8.34 2.65
N GLN A 251 26.77 -7.25 1.90
CA GLN A 251 26.96 -5.89 2.39
C GLN A 251 25.83 -4.96 1.97
N VAL A 252 25.57 -3.98 2.82
CA VAL A 252 24.85 -2.75 2.46
C VAL A 252 25.87 -1.62 2.43
N HIS A 253 26.05 -0.98 1.27
CA HIS A 253 26.98 0.13 1.08
C HIS A 253 26.28 1.46 1.32
N VAL A 254 26.98 2.41 1.94
CA VAL A 254 26.48 3.75 2.27
C VAL A 254 27.35 4.79 1.57
N PHE A 255 26.72 5.63 0.75
CA PHE A 255 27.37 6.69 -0.01
C PHE A 255 26.78 8.05 0.34
N LEU A 256 27.61 9.09 0.36
CA LEU A 256 27.13 10.46 0.50
C LEU A 256 26.45 10.90 -0.81
N ALA A 257 25.14 11.17 -0.78
CA ALA A 257 24.35 11.42 -2.00
C ALA A 257 24.85 12.61 -2.85
N LYS A 258 25.45 13.61 -2.17
CA LYS A 258 25.96 14.83 -2.82
C LYS A 258 27.22 14.57 -3.64
N THR A 259 28.16 13.78 -3.11
CA THR A 259 29.52 13.63 -3.67
C THR A 259 29.75 12.26 -4.32
N GLY A 260 28.98 11.24 -3.93
CA GLY A 260 29.23 9.83 -4.28
C GLY A 260 30.42 9.21 -3.55
N GLU A 261 30.95 9.89 -2.52
CA GLU A 261 31.95 9.33 -1.61
C GLU A 261 31.36 8.11 -0.88
N HIS A 262 32.11 7.00 -0.87
CA HIS A 262 31.77 5.84 -0.04
C HIS A 262 32.14 6.13 1.40
N VAL A 263 31.17 5.94 2.30
CA VAL A 263 31.34 6.28 3.72
C VAL A 263 31.74 5.03 4.51
N PHE A 264 30.93 3.97 4.43
CA PHE A 264 31.18 2.67 5.03
C PHE A 264 30.25 1.61 4.45
N SER A 265 30.46 0.36 4.84
CA SER A 265 29.58 -0.78 4.53
C SER A 265 29.13 -1.47 5.81
N ILE A 266 27.89 -1.97 5.83
CA ILE A 266 27.32 -2.72 6.94
C ILE A 266 27.13 -4.17 6.49
N PRO A 267 27.69 -5.16 7.23
CA PRO A 267 27.49 -6.56 6.91
C PRO A 267 26.04 -6.97 7.13
N VAL A 268 25.39 -7.47 6.09
CA VAL A 268 24.04 -8.02 6.11
C VAL A 268 24.03 -9.20 5.15
N SER A 269 23.54 -10.36 5.56
CA SER A 269 23.51 -11.54 4.67
C SER A 269 22.54 -11.34 3.51
N SER A 270 23.04 -11.48 2.28
CA SER A 270 22.30 -11.50 1.02
C SER A 270 21.18 -10.44 0.90
N PRO A 271 21.48 -9.14 1.07
CA PRO A 271 20.47 -8.09 1.11
C PRO A 271 19.82 -7.87 -0.26
N VAL A 272 18.50 -7.72 -0.29
CA VAL A 272 17.70 -7.60 -1.52
C VAL A 272 17.06 -6.23 -1.64
N GLN A 273 16.33 -5.79 -0.61
CA GLN A 273 15.71 -4.47 -0.54
C GLN A 273 16.05 -3.79 0.76
N VAL A 274 16.02 -2.46 0.72
CA VAL A 274 16.26 -1.59 1.85
C VAL A 274 15.23 -0.48 1.88
N LEU A 275 14.71 -0.16 3.07
CA LEU A 275 13.71 0.88 3.27
C LEU A 275 13.96 1.60 4.60
N PHE A 276 13.84 2.93 4.61
CA PHE A 276 13.79 3.69 5.86
C PHE A 276 12.38 3.68 6.44
N PRO A 277 12.23 3.41 7.75
CA PRO A 277 10.99 3.61 8.47
C PRO A 277 10.45 5.03 8.30
N SER A 278 9.15 5.13 8.06
CA SER A 278 8.38 6.35 7.89
C SER A 278 8.53 7.34 9.05
N ARG A 279 8.75 6.85 10.28
CA ARG A 279 9.01 7.69 11.46
C ARG A 279 10.18 8.66 11.29
N TYR A 280 11.13 8.37 10.40
CA TYR A 280 12.29 9.23 10.15
C TYR A 280 12.03 10.29 9.07
N GLN A 281 10.85 10.30 8.44
CA GLN A 281 10.44 11.30 7.45
C GLN A 281 9.72 12.51 8.09
N LYS A 282 9.85 12.68 9.42
CA LYS A 282 9.21 13.77 10.17
C LYS A 282 9.77 15.15 9.78
N PRO A 283 8.96 16.23 9.87
CA PRO A 283 9.44 17.59 9.67
C PRO A 283 10.62 17.94 10.58
N ILE A 284 11.63 18.61 10.02
CA ILE A 284 12.83 19.03 10.75
C ILE A 284 12.68 20.48 11.18
N SER A 285 12.84 20.72 12.49
CA SER A 285 12.78 22.06 13.06
C SER A 285 14.11 22.81 12.95
N THR A 286 14.04 24.14 12.83
CA THR A 286 15.20 25.03 12.85
C THR A 286 15.18 25.89 14.11
N PRO A 287 16.34 26.21 14.72
CA PRO A 287 17.71 25.91 14.29
C PRO A 287 18.22 24.52 14.74
N THR A 288 17.43 23.79 15.51
CA THR A 288 17.78 22.47 16.06
C THR A 288 16.61 21.50 15.98
N SER A 289 16.91 20.22 15.78
CA SER A 289 15.93 19.13 15.83
C SER A 289 16.50 17.93 16.59
N TYR A 290 15.61 17.16 17.20
CA TYR A 290 15.99 15.89 17.83
C TYR A 290 16.09 14.79 16.77
N PHE A 291 17.16 14.02 16.79
CA PHE A 291 17.39 12.88 15.91
C PHE A 291 17.62 11.62 16.73
N GLU A 292 16.84 10.58 16.42
CA GLU A 292 17.02 9.22 16.92
C GLU A 292 18.08 8.49 16.07
N THR A 293 18.66 7.41 16.60
CA THR A 293 19.53 6.55 15.79
C THR A 293 18.76 6.04 14.57
N PRO A 294 19.20 6.32 13.34
CA PRO A 294 18.49 5.90 12.15
C PRO A 294 18.63 4.38 11.98
N TYR A 295 17.51 3.70 11.81
CA TYR A 295 17.48 2.29 11.43
C TYR A 295 16.89 2.14 10.03
N MET A 296 17.23 1.06 9.35
CA MET A 296 16.69 0.68 8.05
C MET A 296 16.21 -0.76 8.09
N TYR A 297 15.12 -1.04 7.40
CA TYR A 297 14.68 -2.39 7.13
C TYR A 297 15.46 -2.96 5.96
N VAL A 298 15.99 -4.17 6.09
CA VAL A 298 16.72 -4.85 5.01
C VAL A 298 16.21 -6.28 4.87
N THR A 299 15.70 -6.65 3.70
CA THR A 299 15.28 -8.03 3.40
C THR A 299 16.44 -8.86 2.87
N SER A 300 16.44 -10.16 3.20
CA SER A 300 17.47 -11.11 2.80
C SER A 300 16.91 -12.22 1.91
N LYS A 301 17.66 -12.53 0.85
CA LYS A 301 17.29 -13.54 -0.14
C LYS A 301 17.44 -14.96 0.38
N GLU A 302 18.56 -15.26 1.03
CA GLU A 302 18.96 -16.64 1.35
C GLU A 302 18.48 -17.08 2.74
N ASP A 303 18.43 -16.14 3.69
CA ASP A 303 18.02 -16.46 5.06
C ASP A 303 16.51 -16.28 5.30
N ALA A 304 15.78 -15.69 4.35
CA ALA A 304 14.39 -15.29 4.54
C ALA A 304 14.19 -14.48 5.82
N LEU A 305 15.14 -13.58 6.08
CA LEU A 305 15.14 -12.68 7.22
C LEU A 305 14.87 -11.27 6.75
N THR A 306 14.15 -10.53 7.57
CA THR A 306 14.15 -9.07 7.52
C THR A 306 14.90 -8.58 8.73
N PHE A 307 15.85 -7.69 8.50
CA PHE A 307 16.71 -7.12 9.51
C PHE A 307 16.32 -5.67 9.78
N LEU A 308 16.37 -5.27 11.05
CA LEU A 308 16.47 -3.89 11.47
C LEU A 308 17.95 -3.57 11.64
N VAL A 309 18.49 -2.76 10.73
CA VAL A 309 19.93 -2.46 10.65
C VAL A 309 20.16 -1.00 11.03
N PRO A 310 21.04 -0.67 11.98
CA PRO A 310 21.38 0.71 12.29
C PRO A 310 22.21 1.32 11.15
N LEU A 311 21.83 2.51 10.67
CA LEU A 311 22.62 3.31 9.74
C LEU A 311 23.65 4.14 10.53
N SER A 312 24.71 3.47 10.95
CA SER A 312 25.84 4.10 11.64
C SER A 312 27.12 3.35 11.28
N THR A 313 28.24 4.07 11.29
CA THR A 313 29.56 3.48 11.09
C THR A 313 29.78 2.34 12.08
N PRO A 314 30.17 1.13 11.64
CA PRO A 314 30.40 0.01 12.53
C PRO A 314 31.54 0.33 13.53
N SER A 315 31.34 0.03 14.81
CA SER A 315 32.41 0.16 15.80
C SER A 315 33.53 -0.84 15.52
N HIS A 316 34.72 -0.36 15.16
CA HIS A 316 35.89 -1.23 14.98
C HIS A 316 36.27 -1.89 16.32
N SER A 317 36.47 -3.21 16.30
CA SER A 317 36.82 -4.02 17.47
C SER A 317 38.24 -3.80 18.01
N GLY A 318 38.94 -2.74 17.58
CA GLY A 318 40.34 -2.44 17.91
C GLY A 318 40.56 -1.45 19.06
N ASP A 319 39.57 -0.62 19.41
CA ASP A 319 39.71 0.38 20.48
C ASP A 319 39.29 -0.21 21.84
N ALA A 320 40.10 -1.13 22.35
CA ALA A 320 39.94 -1.72 23.69
C ALA A 320 40.41 -0.81 24.84
N THR A 321 40.80 0.45 24.57
CA THR A 321 41.35 1.38 25.57
C THR A 321 40.49 2.61 25.85
N SER A 322 39.32 2.74 25.22
CA SER A 322 38.37 3.80 25.55
C SER A 322 37.48 3.38 26.73
N ILE A 323 37.76 3.92 27.92
CA ILE A 323 36.90 3.83 29.13
C ILE A 323 35.68 4.79 28.98
N ALA A 324 35.10 4.92 27.78
CA ALA A 324 34.00 5.84 27.54
C ALA A 324 32.75 5.13 27.01
N ASN A 325 31.77 5.05 27.91
CA ASN A 325 30.35 4.77 27.70
C ASN A 325 29.93 3.35 27.24
N PRO A 326 29.19 2.58 28.06
CA PRO A 326 28.57 1.31 27.68
C PRO A 326 27.32 1.52 26.81
N GLN A 327 27.33 2.51 25.91
CA GLN A 327 26.26 2.64 24.93
C GLN A 327 26.32 1.41 24.02
N ARG A 328 25.26 0.60 24.13
CA ARG A 328 25.02 -0.65 23.43
C ARG A 328 25.62 -0.59 22.02
N ARG A 329 26.53 -1.53 21.70
CA ARG A 329 26.94 -1.78 20.32
C ARG A 329 25.68 -1.84 19.46
N LEU A 330 25.50 -0.87 18.58
CA LEU A 330 24.37 -0.84 17.66
C LEU A 330 24.40 -2.14 16.86
N LYS A 331 23.43 -3.00 17.09
CA LYS A 331 23.41 -4.36 16.54
C LYS A 331 22.32 -4.45 15.48
N THR A 332 22.60 -5.24 14.45
CA THR A 332 21.57 -5.68 13.51
C THR A 332 20.64 -6.66 14.22
N HIS A 333 19.33 -6.40 14.16
CA HIS A 333 18.31 -7.25 14.77
C HIS A 333 17.51 -7.99 13.70
N ALA A 334 17.34 -9.31 13.84
CA ALA A 334 16.43 -10.06 12.99
C ALA A 334 14.99 -9.81 13.45
N MET A 335 14.19 -9.19 12.58
CA MET A 335 12.79 -8.87 12.85
C MET A 335 11.87 -10.04 12.58
N THR A 336 12.19 -10.87 11.59
CA THR A 336 11.44 -12.09 11.30
C THR A 336 12.18 -13.31 11.83
N LYS A 337 11.45 -14.41 12.03
CA LYS A 337 12.08 -15.70 12.30
C LYS A 337 12.61 -16.29 11.00
N ARG A 338 13.77 -16.94 11.06
CA ARG A 338 14.36 -17.63 9.90
C ARG A 338 13.41 -18.73 9.45
N VAL A 339 13.08 -18.74 8.16
CA VAL A 339 12.30 -19.82 7.55
C VAL A 339 13.16 -20.46 6.45
N PRO A 340 13.70 -21.68 6.69
CA PRO A 340 14.56 -22.34 5.70
C PRO A 340 13.84 -22.53 4.36
N ASN A 341 14.54 -22.33 3.25
CA ASN A 341 14.02 -22.44 1.88
C ASN A 341 12.98 -21.37 1.47
N HIS A 342 12.97 -20.22 2.15
CA HIS A 342 12.19 -19.06 1.73
C HIS A 342 13.12 -17.96 1.21
N SER A 343 12.55 -16.95 0.55
CA SER A 343 13.35 -15.84 0.01
C SER A 343 12.57 -14.54 0.07
N PHE A 344 12.99 -13.63 0.95
CA PHE A 344 12.32 -12.35 1.13
C PHE A 344 12.84 -11.31 0.14
N SER A 345 11.94 -10.43 -0.32
CA SER A 345 12.24 -9.40 -1.30
C SER A 345 11.54 -8.08 -0.96
N GLY A 346 10.37 -7.84 -1.57
CA GLY A 346 9.48 -6.71 -1.34
C GLY A 346 9.32 -6.40 0.14
N ILE A 347 9.66 -5.19 0.54
CA ILE A 347 9.33 -4.66 1.86
C ILE A 347 8.66 -3.31 1.74
N PHE A 348 7.61 -3.12 2.51
CA PHE A 348 6.94 -1.84 2.62
C PHE A 348 6.43 -1.63 4.04
N GLU A 349 6.64 -0.43 4.59
CA GLU A 349 6.04 -0.02 5.86
C GLU A 349 4.82 0.85 5.58
N ASN A 350 3.66 0.41 6.04
CA ASN A 350 2.46 1.24 6.07
C ASN A 350 2.57 2.23 7.24
N PRO A 351 2.78 3.53 6.98
CA PRO A 351 2.98 4.54 8.02
C PRO A 351 1.76 4.71 8.92
N SER A 352 0.58 4.38 8.42
CA SER A 352 -0.72 4.65 9.05
C SER A 352 -1.15 3.59 10.03
N HIS A 353 -0.61 2.38 9.89
CA HIS A 353 -0.95 1.24 10.72
C HIS A 353 0.26 0.62 11.40
N GLU A 354 1.44 1.21 11.22
CA GLU A 354 2.70 0.69 11.76
C GLU A 354 2.85 -0.81 11.40
N MET A 355 2.49 -1.19 10.17
CA MET A 355 2.56 -2.57 9.68
C MET A 355 3.60 -2.70 8.58
N LEU A 356 4.24 -3.86 8.51
CA LEU A 356 5.21 -4.22 7.49
C LEU A 356 4.61 -5.28 6.57
N LEU A 357 4.61 -5.00 5.27
CA LEU A 357 4.32 -5.97 4.23
C LEU A 357 5.64 -6.53 3.72
N ILE A 358 5.78 -7.84 3.77
CA ILE A 358 7.00 -8.54 3.35
C ILE A 358 6.64 -9.61 2.33
N ALA A 359 7.21 -9.49 1.13
CA ALA A 359 7.03 -10.43 0.03
C ALA A 359 7.99 -11.61 0.15
N ASP A 360 7.41 -12.80 0.03
CA ASP A 360 8.11 -14.07 -0.02
C ASP A 360 8.03 -14.63 -1.45
N ARG A 361 9.18 -14.66 -2.12
CA ARG A 361 9.30 -15.00 -3.53
C ARG A 361 8.97 -16.45 -3.80
N LEU A 362 9.46 -17.37 -2.95
CA LEU A 362 9.38 -18.80 -3.21
C LEU A 362 7.96 -19.31 -2.95
N GLU A 363 7.33 -18.84 -1.88
CA GLU A 363 5.93 -19.16 -1.57
C GLU A 363 4.91 -18.34 -2.36
N ARG A 364 5.36 -17.33 -3.11
CA ARG A 364 4.51 -16.41 -3.88
C ARG A 364 3.40 -15.82 -3.02
N ARG A 365 3.80 -15.20 -1.91
CA ARG A 365 2.89 -14.62 -0.91
C ARG A 365 3.43 -13.31 -0.35
N ILE A 366 2.54 -12.54 0.26
CA ILE A 366 2.86 -11.33 1.02
C ILE A 366 2.30 -11.52 2.42
N SER A 367 3.14 -11.28 3.42
CA SER A 367 2.83 -11.43 4.84
C SER A 367 2.84 -10.09 5.55
N ILE A 368 2.00 -9.97 6.58
CA ILE A 368 1.89 -8.78 7.42
C ILE A 368 2.60 -9.05 8.75
N PHE A 369 3.47 -8.13 9.14
CA PHE A 369 4.13 -8.10 10.44
C PHE A 369 3.85 -6.77 11.13
N ALA A 370 3.85 -6.75 12.46
CA ALA A 370 3.84 -5.48 13.18
C ALA A 370 5.20 -4.79 13.03
N SER A 371 5.20 -3.47 12.85
CA SER A 371 6.41 -2.65 12.92
C SER A 371 7.04 -2.82 14.30
N PRO A 372 8.36 -2.95 14.39
CA PRO A 372 9.06 -3.04 15.68
C PRO A 372 8.91 -1.76 16.51
N PHE A 373 8.36 -0.70 15.92
CA PHE A 373 8.13 0.58 16.57
C PHE A 373 6.71 0.74 17.15
N LEU A 374 5.82 -0.25 17.00
CA LEU A 374 4.41 -0.23 17.43
C LEU A 374 4.21 -0.20 18.97
N GLY A 375 5.29 -0.20 19.74
CA GLY A 375 5.26 0.09 21.17
C GLY A 375 6.54 0.78 21.60
N ASN A 376 6.45 1.66 22.60
CA ASN A 376 7.60 2.17 23.36
C ASN A 376 8.39 1.07 24.10
N ASN A 377 8.16 -0.21 23.76
CA ASN A 377 8.97 -1.32 24.20
C ASN A 377 10.31 -1.23 23.48
N SER A 378 11.25 -0.58 24.15
CA SER A 378 12.70 -0.70 23.96
C SER A 378 13.24 -2.12 24.16
N GLY A 379 12.43 -3.14 23.91
CA GLY A 379 12.76 -4.56 24.00
C GLY A 379 13.51 -4.99 22.75
N GLU A 380 14.82 -4.81 22.76
CA GLU A 380 15.79 -5.15 21.70
C GLU A 380 15.87 -6.64 21.31
N THR A 381 14.87 -7.45 21.64
CA THR A 381 14.98 -8.91 21.66
C THR A 381 13.79 -9.68 21.09
N GLU A 382 12.66 -9.06 20.78
CA GLU A 382 11.50 -9.79 20.24
C GLU A 382 11.31 -9.53 18.74
N SER A 383 11.25 -10.62 17.96
CA SER A 383 10.89 -10.57 16.55
C SER A 383 9.54 -9.88 16.36
N SER A 384 9.40 -9.07 15.33
CA SER A 384 8.13 -8.47 14.91
C SER A 384 7.04 -9.53 14.84
N PRO A 385 5.92 -9.35 15.59
CA PRO A 385 4.80 -10.27 15.55
C PRO A 385 4.27 -10.46 14.13
N PHE A 386 4.09 -11.71 13.72
CA PHE A 386 3.39 -12.05 12.49
C PHE A 386 1.88 -11.85 12.70
N LEU A 387 1.27 -11.01 11.86
CA LEU A 387 -0.15 -10.63 11.99
C LEU A 387 -1.05 -11.44 11.06
N GLY A 388 -0.51 -11.98 9.96
CA GLY A 388 -1.26 -12.79 9.01
C GLY A 388 -0.71 -12.72 7.60
N HIS A 389 -1.39 -13.42 6.68
CA HIS A 389 -1.09 -13.34 5.26
C HIS A 389 -1.95 -12.27 4.61
N PHE A 390 -1.32 -11.34 3.90
CA PHE A 390 -2.01 -10.33 3.10
C PHE A 390 -2.53 -10.97 1.81
N ALA A 391 -1.64 -11.53 1.01
CA ALA A 391 -1.99 -12.22 -0.23
C ALA A 391 -1.21 -13.53 -0.33
N SER A 392 -1.83 -14.57 -0.88
CA SER A 392 -1.19 -15.89 -1.04
C SER A 392 -1.47 -16.47 -2.42
N LYS A 393 -0.64 -17.43 -2.85
CA LYS A 393 -0.77 -18.11 -4.15
C LYS A 393 -0.74 -17.14 -5.33
N LEU A 394 0.13 -16.13 -5.26
CA LEU A 394 0.34 -15.19 -6.36
C LEU A 394 0.82 -15.98 -7.60
N PRO A 395 0.44 -15.54 -8.82
CA PRO A 395 0.74 -16.30 -10.03
C PRO A 395 2.24 -16.33 -10.34
N ASP A 396 3.00 -15.32 -9.91
CA ASP A 396 4.46 -15.20 -10.06
C ASP A 396 5.09 -14.68 -8.74
N GLN A 397 6.42 -14.65 -8.66
CA GLN A 397 7.17 -14.19 -7.49
C GLN A 397 6.96 -12.68 -7.28
N PRO A 398 6.40 -12.24 -6.14
CA PRO A 398 6.34 -10.82 -5.80
C PRO A 398 7.75 -10.26 -5.60
N GLU A 399 8.04 -9.07 -6.13
CA GLU A 399 9.35 -8.41 -6.02
C GLU A 399 9.28 -7.08 -5.28
N PHE A 400 8.44 -6.13 -5.67
CA PHE A 400 8.33 -4.82 -5.02
C PHE A 400 6.91 -4.57 -4.54
N ILE A 401 6.77 -3.90 -3.39
CA ILE A 401 5.49 -3.52 -2.80
C ILE A 401 5.48 -1.99 -2.64
N LEU A 402 4.37 -1.35 -3.03
CA LEU A 402 4.14 0.07 -2.84
C LEU A 402 2.71 0.28 -2.37
N THR A 403 2.49 1.02 -1.28
CA THR A 403 1.13 1.51 -0.98
C THR A 403 0.88 2.85 -1.66
N THR A 404 -0.35 3.09 -2.10
CA THR A 404 -0.79 4.38 -2.63
C THR A 404 -2.00 4.89 -1.84
N ALA A 405 -2.16 6.21 -1.76
CA ALA A 405 -3.30 6.83 -1.09
C ALA A 405 -4.60 6.48 -1.83
N VAL A 406 -5.65 6.26 -1.05
CA VAL A 406 -7.01 6.03 -1.56
C VAL A 406 -7.70 7.39 -1.67
N GLU A 407 -8.26 7.72 -2.83
CA GLU A 407 -9.09 8.93 -2.97
C GLU A 407 -10.53 8.62 -2.54
N GLU A 408 -11.07 9.44 -1.64
CA GLU A 408 -12.47 9.49 -1.23
C GLU A 408 -13.11 8.13 -0.92
N GLN A 409 -12.71 7.56 0.20
CA GLN A 409 -13.53 6.55 0.83
C GLN A 409 -14.71 7.23 1.55
N SER A 410 -15.85 7.29 0.87
CA SER A 410 -17.18 7.27 1.52
C SER A 410 -17.40 6.01 2.39
N ALA A 411 -16.40 5.13 2.49
CA ALA A 411 -16.35 3.92 3.28
C ALA A 411 -15.05 3.76 4.11
N ILE A 412 -14.43 4.85 4.58
CA ILE A 412 -13.54 4.78 5.75
C ILE A 412 -14.49 4.44 6.90
N PRO A 413 -14.23 3.42 7.73
CA PRO A 413 -14.99 3.27 8.96
C PRO A 413 -14.88 4.62 9.70
N LEU A 414 -16.04 5.28 9.90
CA LEU A 414 -16.25 6.71 10.21
C LEU A 414 -15.29 7.37 11.23
N CYS A 415 -14.50 6.59 11.95
CA CYS A 415 -13.59 6.95 13.04
C CYS A 415 -12.15 7.30 12.60
N TYR A 416 -11.85 7.51 11.31
CA TYR A 416 -10.50 7.87 10.86
C TYR A 416 -10.51 9.07 9.91
N GLU A 417 -9.51 9.94 10.05
CA GLU A 417 -9.29 11.12 9.20
C GLU A 417 -7.89 11.03 8.57
N LEU A 418 -7.77 11.40 7.29
CA LEU A 418 -6.50 11.41 6.55
C LEU A 418 -5.86 12.81 6.62
N GLY A 419 -4.62 12.90 7.08
CA GLY A 419 -3.84 14.14 7.07
C GLY A 419 -3.32 14.50 5.68
N GLU A 420 -2.96 15.77 5.46
CA GLU A 420 -2.38 16.26 4.20
C GLU A 420 -1.04 15.56 3.83
N ASP A 421 -0.41 14.89 4.80
CA ASP A 421 0.82 14.11 4.66
C ASP A 421 0.59 12.62 4.32
N GLY A 422 -0.67 12.19 4.23
CA GLY A 422 -1.04 10.80 3.96
C GLY A 422 -1.08 9.89 5.20
N SER A 423 -0.96 10.43 6.42
CA SER A 423 -1.09 9.68 7.68
C SER A 423 -2.55 9.58 8.15
N PHE A 424 -2.92 8.51 8.89
CA PHE A 424 -4.28 8.33 9.42
C PHE A 424 -4.34 8.70 10.91
N ARG A 425 -5.40 9.42 11.32
CA ARG A 425 -5.69 9.78 12.71
C ARG A 425 -7.01 9.17 13.17
N TYR A 426 -7.04 8.55 14.35
CA TYR A 426 -8.27 8.03 14.97
C TYR A 426 -9.11 9.15 15.61
N VAL A 427 -10.41 9.17 15.36
CA VAL A 427 -11.39 10.14 15.87
C VAL A 427 -12.43 9.43 16.73
N ALA A 428 -12.36 9.65 18.04
CA ALA A 428 -13.15 8.93 19.05
C ALA A 428 -14.67 9.22 19.06
N LEU A 429 -15.15 10.25 18.33
CA LEU A 429 -16.57 10.62 18.33
C LEU A 429 -17.51 9.63 17.62
N CYS A 430 -16.95 8.75 16.77
CA CYS A 430 -17.74 7.98 15.82
C CYS A 430 -18.24 6.62 16.35
N THR A 431 -17.58 6.04 17.36
CA THR A 431 -18.09 4.87 18.09
C THR A 431 -19.37 5.18 18.85
N ALA A 432 -19.51 6.42 19.36
CA ALA A 432 -20.74 6.87 19.98
C ALA A 432 -21.91 6.92 18.98
N GLY A 433 -21.68 7.43 17.76
CA GLY A 433 -22.71 7.56 16.72
C GLY A 433 -23.35 6.22 16.32
N TYR A 434 -22.56 5.16 16.20
CA TYR A 434 -23.06 3.81 15.88
C TYR A 434 -23.94 3.22 16.99
N ILE A 435 -23.57 3.45 18.25
CA ILE A 435 -24.37 2.98 19.40
C ILE A 435 -25.72 3.70 19.42
N TRP A 436 -25.75 5.00 19.12
CA TRP A 436 -26.99 5.77 19.02
C TRP A 436 -27.87 5.34 17.85
N ALA A 437 -27.30 5.13 16.67
CA ALA A 437 -28.06 4.72 15.48
C ALA A 437 -28.66 3.30 15.64
N LEU A 438 -27.89 2.35 16.17
CA LEU A 438 -28.37 1.00 16.47
C LEU A 438 -29.47 1.03 17.55
N GLY A 439 -29.30 1.88 18.56
CA GLY A 439 -30.31 2.11 19.60
C GLY A 439 -31.63 2.65 19.03
N ILE A 440 -31.58 3.67 18.17
CA ILE A 440 -32.77 4.25 17.53
C ILE A 440 -33.46 3.23 16.62
N PHE A 441 -32.70 2.43 15.87
CA PHE A 441 -33.25 1.39 15.01
C PHE A 441 -33.99 0.31 15.81
N LEU A 442 -33.39 -0.18 16.89
CA LEU A 442 -34.02 -1.18 17.77
C LEU A 442 -35.28 -0.63 18.44
N ILE A 443 -35.26 0.62 18.90
CA ILE A 443 -36.44 1.29 19.48
C ILE A 443 -37.56 1.41 18.44
N SER A 444 -37.23 1.78 17.21
CA SER A 444 -38.20 1.91 16.11
C SER A 444 -38.82 0.56 15.74
N LEU A 445 -38.02 -0.51 15.69
CA LEU A 445 -38.49 -1.88 15.45
C LEU A 445 -39.47 -2.34 16.54
N VAL A 446 -39.14 -2.09 17.81
CA VAL A 446 -40.00 -2.41 18.95
C VAL A 446 -41.30 -1.59 18.91
N ALA A 447 -41.24 -0.31 18.56
CA ALA A 447 -42.43 0.54 18.42
C ALA A 447 -43.37 0.06 17.31
N ILE A 448 -42.83 -0.39 16.17
CA ILE A 448 -43.60 -0.95 15.07
C ILE A 448 -44.26 -2.27 15.49
N LEU A 449 -43.51 -3.16 16.15
CA LEU A 449 -44.04 -4.41 16.67
C LEU A 449 -45.14 -4.16 17.72
N PHE A 450 -44.95 -3.17 18.60
CA PHE A 450 -45.94 -2.79 19.59
C PHE A 450 -47.21 -2.22 18.95
N ALA A 451 -47.08 -1.33 17.95
CA ALA A 451 -48.22 -0.81 17.20
C ALA A 451 -49.00 -1.92 16.49
N PHE A 452 -48.29 -2.90 15.92
CA PHE A 452 -48.89 -4.09 15.30
C PHE A 452 -49.64 -4.96 16.31
N PHE A 453 -49.05 -5.24 17.46
CA PHE A 453 -49.71 -5.97 18.56
C PHE A 453 -50.92 -5.21 19.11
N TRP A 454 -50.83 -3.89 19.19
CA TRP A 454 -51.92 -3.05 19.66
C TRP A 454 -53.11 -3.04 18.69
N GLU A 455 -52.86 -3.01 17.38
CA GLU A 455 -53.90 -3.16 16.35
C GLU A 455 -54.52 -4.56 16.35
N ILE A 456 -53.73 -5.63 16.53
CA ILE A 456 -54.25 -6.99 16.69
C ILE A 456 -55.15 -7.07 17.91
N ARG A 457 -54.74 -6.51 19.05
CA ARG A 457 -55.53 -6.49 20.29
C ARG A 457 -56.83 -5.70 20.11
N ARG A 458 -56.78 -4.53 19.45
CA ARG A 458 -57.98 -3.76 19.09
C ARG A 458 -58.92 -4.55 18.19
N CYS A 459 -58.39 -5.27 17.20
CA CYS A 459 -59.20 -6.14 16.34
C CYS A 459 -59.85 -7.27 17.12
N TYR A 460 -59.13 -7.90 18.06
CA TYR A 460 -59.65 -8.94 18.95
C TYR A 460 -60.75 -8.41 19.89
N GLU A 461 -60.57 -7.24 20.48
CA GLU A 461 -61.58 -6.61 21.34
C GLU A 461 -62.84 -6.21 20.55
N LYS A 462 -62.69 -5.80 19.28
CA LYS A 462 -63.81 -5.47 18.38
C LYS A 462 -64.59 -6.72 17.97
N TYR A 463 -63.90 -7.82 17.68
CA TYR A 463 -64.51 -9.14 17.40
C TYR A 463 -65.20 -9.74 18.64
N GLY A 464 -64.61 -9.57 19.83
CA GLY A 464 -65.22 -10.01 21.10
C GLY A 464 -66.54 -9.30 21.40
N LYS A 465 -66.60 -7.98 21.20
CA LYS A 465 -67.84 -7.19 21.40
C LYS A 465 -68.93 -7.48 20.38
N GLN A 466 -68.59 -7.89 19.16
CA GLN A 466 -69.59 -8.34 18.16
C GLN A 466 -70.17 -9.71 18.50
N ARG A 467 -69.37 -10.62 19.06
CA ARG A 467 -69.82 -11.95 19.49
C ARG A 467 -70.70 -11.90 20.74
N GLU A 468 -70.45 -10.97 21.66
CA GLU A 468 -71.33 -10.73 22.81
C GLU A 468 -72.70 -10.15 22.41
N LYS A 469 -72.75 -9.32 21.36
CA LYS A 469 -74.01 -8.80 20.80
C LYS A 469 -74.82 -9.86 20.04
N SER A 470 -74.19 -10.85 19.40
CA SER A 470 -74.92 -11.94 18.74
C SER A 470 -75.45 -12.99 19.71
N VAL A 471 -74.82 -13.17 20.87
CA VAL A 471 -75.28 -14.13 21.90
C VAL A 471 -76.42 -13.56 22.76
N ARG A 472 -76.51 -12.23 22.93
CA ARG A 472 -77.62 -11.60 23.68
C ARG A 472 -78.95 -11.48 22.92
N LEU A 473 -78.97 -11.72 21.60
CA LEU A 473 -80.20 -11.70 20.80
C LEU A 473 -80.89 -13.07 20.68
N SER A 474 -80.33 -14.13 21.27
CA SER A 474 -80.85 -15.50 21.15
C SER A 474 -81.53 -16.01 22.44
N ASN A 475 -81.80 -15.14 23.41
CA ASN A 475 -82.34 -15.53 24.72
C ASN A 475 -83.53 -14.65 25.14
N ASP A 476 -84.56 -14.61 24.32
CA ASP A 476 -85.90 -14.24 24.77
C ASP A 476 -86.88 -15.31 24.26
N GLY A 477 -87.17 -16.28 25.13
CA GLY A 477 -88.28 -17.22 24.94
C GLY A 477 -89.57 -16.55 25.39
N THR A 478 -90.70 -16.73 24.73
CA THR A 478 -91.60 -17.91 24.87
C THR A 478 -92.97 -17.50 24.25
N PRO A 479 -93.99 -18.37 24.17
CA PRO A 479 -94.06 -19.74 23.65
C PRO A 479 -95.23 -19.89 22.64
N GLU A 480 -95.58 -21.14 22.31
CA GLU A 480 -96.87 -21.63 21.74
C GLU A 480 -96.93 -22.06 20.27
N ASP A 481 -97.41 -23.31 20.17
CA ASP A 481 -98.19 -23.96 19.11
C ASP A 481 -97.49 -24.53 17.86
N LEU A 482 -97.10 -25.81 18.01
CA LEU A 482 -97.36 -26.87 17.03
C LEU A 482 -98.86 -26.85 16.62
N PRO A 483 -99.29 -27.29 15.41
CA PRO A 483 -98.85 -28.58 14.85
C PRO A 483 -98.97 -28.79 13.31
N LEU A 484 -98.53 -30.00 12.91
CA LEU A 484 -99.07 -30.86 11.83
C LEU A 484 -98.76 -30.56 10.35
N LEU A 485 -97.93 -31.47 9.80
CA LEU A 485 -98.06 -32.04 8.47
C LEU A 485 -99.52 -32.42 8.15
N ASP A 486 -100.02 -32.07 6.96
CA ASP A 486 -100.53 -33.09 6.04
C ASP A 486 -100.59 -32.62 4.57
N VAL A 487 -99.89 -33.40 3.75
CA VAL A 487 -100.20 -33.89 2.40
C VAL A 487 -101.35 -33.21 1.63
N ASN A 488 -101.05 -32.64 0.46
CA ASN A 488 -101.62 -33.16 -0.80
C ASN A 488 -101.16 -32.44 -2.09
N ARG A 489 -101.07 -33.30 -3.13
CA ARG A 489 -101.18 -33.08 -4.58
C ARG A 489 -100.01 -32.38 -5.29
N MET A 490 -99.18 -33.16 -5.99
CA MET A 490 -99.41 -33.83 -7.29
C MET A 490 -99.12 -32.92 -8.49
N GLU A 491 -97.99 -33.26 -9.11
CA GLU A 491 -97.86 -33.59 -10.53
C GLU A 491 -98.13 -32.49 -11.58
N GLY A 492 -97.03 -32.03 -12.18
CA GLY A 492 -96.66 -32.50 -13.51
C GLY A 492 -97.34 -31.81 -14.69
N TYR A 493 -96.55 -31.25 -15.59
CA TYR A 493 -96.31 -31.77 -16.95
C TYR A 493 -95.60 -30.72 -17.82
N GLY A 494 -94.61 -31.19 -18.59
CA GLY A 494 -94.64 -30.99 -20.04
C GLY A 494 -93.83 -29.84 -20.65
N ALA A 495 -92.74 -30.23 -21.30
CA ALA A 495 -92.22 -29.84 -22.63
C ALA A 495 -93.15 -28.98 -23.53
N VAL A 496 -92.68 -28.18 -24.51
CA VAL A 496 -91.73 -28.45 -25.59
C VAL A 496 -91.25 -27.12 -26.19
N ASN A 497 -89.93 -26.89 -26.24
CA ASN A 497 -89.13 -26.36 -27.38
C ASN A 497 -87.69 -26.12 -26.95
#